data_AF-A0A812I9W7-F1
#
_entry.id   AF-A0A812I9W7-F1
#
_cell.length_a   1.000
_cell.length_b   1.000
_cell.length_c   1.000
_cell.angle_alpha   90.00
_cell.angle_beta   90.00
_cell.angle_gamma   90.00
#
_symmetry.space_group_name_H-M   'P 1'
#
loop_
_entity.id
_entity.type
_entity.pdbx_description
1 polymer ?
#
loop_
_entity_poly.entity_id
_entity_poly.type
_entity_poly.pdbx_seq_one_letter_code
_entity_poly.pdbx_strand_id
1 'polypeptide(L)'
;MATRKIHKKCPHGRVRYVCPDCGGAGICQHGKQKASCRDCGGSNICPHGKRKALCPDCGGSAICPHGKANHGYYCKPCGGKGLCEHGVNKHNCPDCRPQRLGKRVRTETKSYDRRCPHGRVRRACADCNNWICELCQPTVKLATAANLRKHMQAFHGDNPKALTKSKELEVHQLLSKSGIQFDYQHHLPFRGCGLESETSRILEVDENQHSHQDPSCDVRRDFDMVASVALGSQHKLVVRYNPDAFKVAGRTVRTPKTERHPKLLQLLHSLIQEEPQKSFQRLFLFYDRAAEDSELPAVAEDWDVVAPIINEINIALTNYDTSAEVDAKISGSYLRIACSLIACALWHGTSVKICMQLWH
;
A
#
# COMPACT_ATOMS: atom_id res chain seq x y z
N MET A 1 -8.66 -8.63 54.29
CA MET A 1 -7.87 -8.02 53.19
C MET A 1 -7.90 -8.95 51.98
N ALA A 2 -8.43 -8.52 50.83
CA ALA A 2 -8.47 -9.36 49.64
C ALA A 2 -7.09 -9.43 48.98
N THR A 3 -6.44 -10.59 49.04
CA THR A 3 -5.16 -10.84 48.36
C THR A 3 -5.36 -10.75 46.85
N ARG A 4 -4.72 -9.77 46.19
CA ARG A 4 -4.72 -9.67 44.72
C ARG A 4 -4.03 -10.90 44.13
N LYS A 5 -4.79 -11.83 43.53
CA LYS A 5 -4.25 -12.92 42.72
C LYS A 5 -3.55 -12.33 41.50
N ILE A 6 -2.22 -12.46 41.46
CA ILE A 6 -1.42 -12.09 40.28
C ILE A 6 -1.52 -13.22 39.27
N HIS A 7 -2.22 -12.98 38.16
CA HIS A 7 -2.28 -13.94 37.06
C HIS A 7 -1.00 -13.84 36.21
N LYS A 8 -0.25 -14.95 36.12
CA LYS A 8 0.93 -15.04 35.23
C LYS A 8 0.50 -14.77 33.78
N LYS A 9 1.21 -13.85 33.11
CA LYS A 9 1.04 -13.56 31.68
C LYS A 9 1.64 -14.71 30.85
N CYS A 10 1.02 -15.01 29.72
CA CYS A 10 1.55 -15.95 28.73
C CYS A 10 2.63 -15.26 27.86
N PRO A 11 3.38 -16.01 27.02
CA PRO A 11 4.40 -15.41 26.13
C PRO A 11 3.83 -14.37 25.15
N HIS A 12 2.51 -14.40 24.88
CA HIS A 12 1.81 -13.39 24.07
C HIS A 12 1.43 -12.12 24.86
N GLY A 13 1.87 -11.99 26.12
CA GLY A 13 1.61 -10.82 26.97
C GLY A 13 0.19 -10.73 27.54
N ARG A 14 -0.67 -11.73 27.27
CA ARG A 14 -2.06 -11.83 27.75
C ARG A 14 -2.15 -12.68 29.01
N VAL A 15 -3.24 -12.57 29.77
CA VAL A 15 -3.50 -13.53 30.87
C VAL A 15 -3.83 -14.89 30.25
N ARG A 16 -3.12 -15.95 30.67
CA ARG A 16 -3.22 -17.29 30.06
C ARG A 16 -4.66 -17.82 29.94
N TYR A 17 -5.50 -17.52 30.93
CA TYR A 17 -6.91 -17.91 30.95
C TYR A 17 -7.74 -17.38 29.76
N VAL A 18 -7.39 -16.20 29.22
CA VAL A 18 -8.14 -15.53 28.14
C VAL A 18 -7.31 -15.37 26.85
N CYS A 19 -6.22 -16.12 26.71
CA CYS A 19 -5.39 -16.05 25.52
C CYS A 19 -5.88 -17.07 24.47
N PRO A 20 -6.37 -16.62 23.30
CA PRO A 20 -6.84 -17.53 22.25
C PRO A 20 -5.71 -18.40 21.69
N ASP A 21 -4.52 -17.80 21.52
CA ASP A 21 -3.32 -18.48 21.00
C ASP A 21 -2.78 -19.57 21.94
N CYS A 22 -3.14 -19.52 23.23
CA CYS A 22 -2.79 -20.55 24.22
C CYS A 22 -3.94 -21.53 24.49
N GLY A 23 -5.07 -21.42 23.80
CA GLY A 23 -6.27 -22.21 24.10
C GLY A 23 -6.78 -21.97 25.54
N GLY A 24 -6.67 -20.74 26.05
CA GLY A 24 -7.00 -20.42 27.44
C GLY A 24 -8.42 -20.89 27.82
N ALA A 25 -8.58 -21.45 29.02
CA ALA A 25 -9.84 -22.07 29.47
C ALA A 25 -11.07 -21.15 29.46
N GLY A 26 -10.86 -19.83 29.42
CA GLY A 26 -11.90 -18.80 29.26
C GLY A 26 -12.31 -18.52 27.81
N ILE A 27 -11.73 -19.18 26.82
CA ILE A 27 -12.04 -19.07 25.39
C ILE A 27 -12.89 -20.26 24.96
N CYS A 28 -13.96 -20.01 24.19
CA CYS A 28 -14.81 -21.07 23.62
C CYS A 28 -14.25 -21.59 22.30
N GLN A 29 -14.84 -22.67 21.78
CA GLN A 29 -14.48 -23.24 20.46
C GLN A 29 -14.58 -22.22 19.30
N HIS A 30 -15.40 -21.17 19.45
CA HIS A 30 -15.52 -20.09 18.46
C HIS A 30 -14.42 -19.01 18.58
N GLY A 31 -13.38 -19.23 19.39
CA GLY A 31 -12.29 -18.28 19.60
C GLY A 31 -12.65 -17.01 20.40
N LYS A 32 -13.88 -16.91 20.93
CA LYS A 32 -14.37 -15.78 21.73
C LYS A 32 -14.28 -16.10 23.22
N GLN A 33 -14.24 -15.09 24.09
CA GLN A 33 -14.37 -15.33 25.53
C GLN A 33 -15.73 -15.98 25.84
N LYS A 34 -15.73 -17.12 26.57
CA LYS A 34 -16.93 -17.91 26.89
C LYS A 34 -18.07 -17.05 27.43
N ALA A 35 -17.78 -16.17 28.38
CA ALA A 35 -18.78 -15.29 28.99
C ALA A 35 -19.44 -14.33 28.00
N SER A 36 -18.77 -13.98 26.89
CA SER A 36 -19.26 -13.00 25.91
C SER A 36 -19.62 -13.63 24.55
N CYS A 37 -19.58 -14.96 24.43
CA CYS A 37 -19.90 -15.64 23.19
C CYS A 37 -21.41 -15.84 23.07
N ARG A 38 -22.01 -15.25 22.03
CA ARG A 38 -23.45 -15.40 21.74
C ARG A 38 -23.82 -16.85 21.41
N ASP A 39 -22.99 -17.48 20.60
CA ASP A 39 -23.20 -18.84 20.09
C ASP A 39 -23.12 -19.90 21.20
N CYS A 40 -22.41 -19.59 22.30
CA CYS A 40 -22.35 -20.43 23.50
C CYS A 40 -23.32 -19.99 24.61
N GLY A 41 -24.18 -18.99 24.37
CA GLY A 41 -25.07 -18.45 25.42
C GLY A 41 -24.32 -17.88 26.62
N GLY A 42 -23.16 -17.25 26.39
CA GLY A 42 -22.26 -16.76 27.43
C GLY A 42 -22.97 -15.95 28.52
N SER A 43 -22.47 -16.02 29.76
CA SER A 43 -23.13 -15.42 30.94
C SER A 43 -23.39 -13.91 30.86
N ASN A 44 -22.66 -13.17 30.01
CA ASN A 44 -22.88 -11.75 29.75
C ASN A 44 -23.93 -11.47 28.66
N ILE A 45 -24.50 -12.49 28.02
CA ILE A 45 -25.51 -12.38 26.98
C ILE A 45 -26.89 -12.56 27.62
N CYS A 46 -27.84 -11.70 27.31
CA CYS A 46 -29.22 -11.80 27.76
C CYS A 46 -30.04 -12.68 26.80
N PRO A 47 -31.28 -13.08 27.18
CA PRO A 47 -32.18 -13.83 26.30
C PRO A 47 -32.45 -13.13 24.95
N HIS A 48 -32.35 -11.79 24.91
CA HIS A 48 -32.49 -11.00 23.67
C HIS A 48 -31.24 -11.04 22.76
N GLY A 49 -30.23 -11.85 23.09
CA GLY A 49 -28.99 -11.99 22.30
C GLY A 49 -28.05 -10.79 22.36
N LYS A 50 -28.33 -9.78 23.20
CA LYS A 50 -27.49 -8.60 23.44
C LYS A 50 -26.63 -8.82 24.70
N ARG A 51 -25.56 -8.03 24.87
CA ARG A 51 -24.83 -8.01 26.16
C ARG A 51 -25.75 -7.45 27.24
N LYS A 52 -25.86 -8.11 28.41
CA LYS A 52 -26.72 -7.72 29.54
C LYS A 52 -26.57 -6.25 29.92
N ALA A 53 -25.34 -5.75 30.04
CA ALA A 53 -25.06 -4.36 30.38
C ALA A 53 -25.55 -3.34 29.32
N LEU A 54 -25.76 -3.77 28.08
CA LEU A 54 -26.15 -2.93 26.93
C LEU A 54 -27.53 -3.30 26.37
N CYS A 55 -28.32 -4.09 27.09
CA CYS A 55 -29.66 -4.46 26.64
C CYS A 55 -30.71 -3.51 27.24
N PRO A 56 -31.41 -2.71 26.43
CA PRO A 56 -32.46 -1.80 26.91
C PRO A 56 -33.60 -2.58 27.58
N ASP A 57 -33.98 -3.69 26.96
CA ASP A 57 -35.06 -4.59 27.39
C ASP A 57 -34.77 -5.27 28.75
N CYS A 58 -33.49 -5.33 29.14
CA CYS A 58 -33.06 -5.85 30.45
C CYS A 58 -32.67 -4.73 31.44
N GLY A 59 -32.86 -3.45 31.10
CA GLY A 59 -32.42 -2.33 31.95
C GLY A 59 -30.89 -2.30 32.14
N GLY A 60 -30.14 -2.62 31.08
CA GLY A 60 -28.68 -2.81 31.14
C GLY A 60 -27.96 -1.66 31.84
N SER A 61 -27.07 -2.00 32.79
CA SER A 61 -26.40 -1.04 33.68
C SER A 61 -25.55 0.02 32.97
N ALA A 62 -25.15 -0.21 31.72
CA ALA A 62 -24.40 0.75 30.91
C ALA A 62 -25.31 1.69 30.09
N ILE A 63 -26.62 1.62 30.23
CA ILE A 63 -27.59 2.48 29.56
C ILE A 63 -28.14 3.48 30.58
N CYS A 64 -28.19 4.77 30.23
CA CYS A 64 -28.87 5.76 31.07
C CYS A 64 -30.40 5.67 30.93
N PRO A 65 -31.18 6.29 31.83
CA PRO A 65 -32.65 6.32 31.74
C PRO A 65 -33.20 6.84 30.39
N HIS A 66 -32.41 7.61 29.65
CA HIS A 66 -32.74 8.14 28.33
C HIS A 66 -32.29 7.23 27.17
N GLY A 67 -31.97 5.96 27.43
CA GLY A 67 -31.64 4.97 26.40
C GLY A 67 -30.26 5.11 25.76
N LYS A 68 -29.36 5.94 26.28
CA LYS A 68 -28.00 6.12 25.74
C LYS A 68 -26.99 5.21 26.47
N ALA A 69 -26.18 4.49 25.71
CA ALA A 69 -25.08 3.67 26.23
C ALA A 69 -23.96 4.50 26.91
N ASN A 70 -23.00 3.81 27.54
CA ASN A 70 -21.91 4.39 28.33
C ASN A 70 -22.38 5.24 29.52
N HIS A 71 -23.40 4.77 30.26
CA HIS A 71 -23.96 5.47 31.42
C HIS A 71 -24.37 6.92 31.10
N GLY A 72 -24.84 7.18 29.87
CA GLY A 72 -25.22 8.53 29.45
C GLY A 72 -24.04 9.48 29.27
N TYR A 73 -22.81 8.98 29.06
CA TYR A 73 -21.62 9.82 28.84
C TYR A 73 -21.81 10.85 27.71
N TYR A 74 -22.61 10.53 26.70
CA TYR A 74 -22.98 11.44 25.61
C TYR A 74 -24.47 11.84 25.62
N CYS A 75 -25.16 11.64 26.75
CA CYS A 75 -26.57 11.98 26.88
C CYS A 75 -26.74 13.41 27.37
N LYS A 76 -27.38 14.26 26.56
CA LYS A 76 -27.67 15.67 26.89
C LYS A 76 -28.50 15.79 28.19
N PRO A 77 -29.67 15.12 28.33
CA PRO A 77 -30.44 15.15 29.57
C PRO A 77 -29.70 14.66 30.82
N CYS A 78 -28.70 13.77 30.68
CA CYS A 78 -27.89 13.32 31.81
C CYS A 78 -26.73 14.27 32.18
N GLY A 79 -26.53 15.37 31.45
CA GLY A 79 -25.33 16.20 31.60
C GLY A 79 -24.05 15.42 31.27
N GLY A 80 -24.12 14.49 30.30
CA GLY A 80 -23.08 13.51 30.02
C GLY A 80 -21.68 14.11 29.94
N LYS A 81 -20.73 13.54 30.70
CA LYS A 81 -19.33 14.03 30.83
C LYS A 81 -18.55 14.09 29.52
N GLY A 82 -19.06 13.49 28.44
CA GLY A 82 -18.53 13.52 27.08
C GLY A 82 -18.99 14.71 26.24
N LEU A 83 -19.97 15.47 26.73
CA LEU A 83 -20.46 16.68 26.10
C LEU A 83 -19.78 17.90 26.73
N CYS A 84 -19.56 18.95 25.96
CA CYS A 84 -19.23 20.27 26.52
C CYS A 84 -20.50 21.04 26.87
N GLU A 85 -20.34 22.24 27.42
CA GLU A 85 -21.44 23.18 27.68
C GLU A 85 -22.26 23.50 26.40
N HIS A 86 -21.64 23.44 25.22
CA HIS A 86 -22.31 23.58 23.93
C HIS A 86 -23.12 22.34 23.50
N GLY A 87 -23.24 21.32 24.34
CA GLY A 87 -24.07 20.13 24.10
C GLY A 87 -23.56 19.20 22.99
N VAL A 88 -22.40 19.46 22.40
CA VAL A 88 -21.74 18.61 21.40
C VAL A 88 -20.59 17.83 22.04
N ASN A 89 -20.09 16.80 21.35
CA ASN A 89 -18.95 16.03 21.83
C ASN A 89 -17.79 16.97 22.11
N LYS A 90 -17.36 17.00 23.37
CA LYS A 90 -16.32 17.90 23.82
C LYS A 90 -15.09 17.78 22.89
N HIS A 91 -14.63 16.59 22.53
CA HIS A 91 -13.40 16.43 21.74
C HIS A 91 -13.44 17.09 20.34
N ASN A 92 -14.63 17.27 19.79
CA ASN A 92 -14.85 17.79 18.44
C ASN A 92 -15.58 19.14 18.42
N CYS A 93 -15.89 19.71 19.58
CA CYS A 93 -16.59 21.00 19.68
C CYS A 93 -15.73 22.11 19.05
N PRO A 94 -16.21 22.84 18.03
CA PRO A 94 -15.46 23.91 17.38
C PRO A 94 -14.93 24.97 18.36
N ASP A 95 -15.69 25.27 19.42
CA ASP A 95 -15.34 26.31 20.39
C ASP A 95 -14.44 25.78 21.51
N CYS A 96 -14.75 24.59 22.03
CA CYS A 96 -13.98 24.01 23.14
C CYS A 96 -12.72 23.24 22.71
N ARG A 97 -12.58 22.89 21.42
CA ARG A 97 -11.41 22.15 20.90
C ARG A 97 -10.17 23.04 20.81
N PRO A 98 -10.21 24.26 20.24
CA PRO A 98 -9.07 25.19 20.24
C PRO A 98 -8.60 25.53 21.65
N GLN A 99 -9.53 25.80 22.57
CA GLN A 99 -9.21 26.14 23.97
C GLN A 99 -8.51 25.00 24.71
N ARG A 100 -8.87 23.74 24.45
CA ARG A 100 -8.20 22.57 25.04
C ARG A 100 -6.85 22.25 24.43
N LEU A 101 -6.71 22.47 23.12
CA LEU A 101 -5.42 22.30 22.45
C LEU A 101 -4.45 23.44 22.85
N GLY A 102 -4.96 24.64 23.10
CA GLY A 102 -4.20 25.79 23.62
C GLY A 102 -3.78 25.66 25.08
N LYS A 103 -4.50 24.88 25.91
CA LYS A 103 -4.15 24.61 27.32
C LYS A 103 -3.19 23.44 27.55
N ARG A 104 -2.58 22.88 26.50
CA ARG A 104 -1.31 22.18 26.70
C ARG A 104 -0.21 23.24 26.76
N VAL A 105 -0.05 23.86 27.93
CA VAL A 105 1.31 24.26 28.31
C VAL A 105 2.08 22.94 28.31
N ARG A 106 2.89 22.73 27.27
CA ARG A 106 3.92 21.70 27.32
C ARG A 106 4.73 22.07 28.55
N THR A 107 4.53 21.37 29.65
CA THR A 107 5.56 21.34 30.69
C THR A 107 6.83 20.94 29.97
N GLU A 108 7.80 21.83 29.98
CA GLU A 108 8.98 21.82 29.14
C GLU A 108 9.99 20.72 29.52
N THR A 109 9.52 19.53 29.87
CA THR A 109 10.39 18.40 30.14
C THR A 109 9.66 17.12 29.77
N LYS A 110 10.37 16.24 29.03
CA LYS A 110 10.03 14.82 28.77
C LYS A 110 9.28 14.48 27.47
N SER A 111 9.66 15.05 26.32
CA SER A 111 9.55 14.30 25.04
C SER A 111 10.45 14.79 23.90
N TYR A 112 10.84 16.06 23.90
CA TYR A 112 11.47 16.71 22.73
C TYR A 112 13.00 16.78 22.77
N ASP A 113 13.61 16.55 23.94
CA ASP A 113 15.08 16.42 24.11
C ASP A 113 15.55 14.97 24.21
N ARG A 114 14.75 14.00 23.74
CA ARG A 114 15.27 12.63 23.63
C ARG A 114 16.39 12.65 22.61
N ARG A 115 17.59 12.26 23.04
CA ARG A 115 18.67 11.92 22.11
C ARG A 115 18.16 10.83 21.17
N CYS A 116 18.42 10.99 19.88
CA CYS A 116 18.18 9.92 18.91
C CYS A 116 19.18 8.77 19.15
N PRO A 117 18.96 7.59 18.56
CA PRO A 117 19.95 6.51 18.56
C PRO A 117 21.33 6.96 18.04
N HIS A 118 21.40 8.05 17.27
CA HIS A 118 22.63 8.69 16.79
C HIS A 118 23.24 9.70 17.79
N GLY A 119 22.84 9.70 19.06
CA GLY A 119 23.44 10.50 20.15
C GLY A 119 23.13 12.01 20.17
N ARG A 120 22.45 12.53 19.13
CA ARG A 120 22.12 13.95 18.94
C ARG A 120 20.71 14.28 19.44
N VAL A 121 20.44 15.54 19.80
CA VAL A 121 19.06 15.99 20.10
C VAL A 121 18.20 15.80 18.85
N ARG A 122 17.07 15.10 18.94
CA ARG A 122 16.24 14.72 17.78
C ARG A 122 15.91 15.88 16.84
N ARG A 123 15.68 17.09 17.35
CA ARG A 123 15.40 18.31 16.54
C ARG A 123 16.61 18.84 15.75
N ALA A 124 17.83 18.46 16.14
CA ALA A 124 19.08 18.89 15.52
C ALA A 124 19.81 17.75 14.78
N CYS A 125 19.28 16.53 14.83
CA CYS A 125 19.89 15.39 14.15
C CYS A 125 19.52 15.42 12.66
N ALA A 126 20.52 15.65 11.80
CA ALA A 126 20.36 15.61 10.34
C ALA A 126 19.81 14.27 9.85
N ASP A 127 20.18 13.16 10.50
CA ASP A 127 19.69 11.82 10.15
C ASP A 127 18.21 11.62 10.53
N CYS A 128 17.74 12.32 11.58
CA CYS A 128 16.35 12.28 11.99
C CYS A 128 15.50 13.28 11.21
N ASN A 129 15.97 14.50 10.98
CA ASN A 129 15.21 15.56 10.29
C ASN A 129 15.61 15.70 8.82
N ASN A 130 15.75 14.56 8.15
CA ASN A 130 16.17 14.49 6.75
C ASN A 130 15.00 14.63 5.76
N TRP A 131 13.78 14.81 6.26
CA TRP A 131 12.58 14.94 5.45
C TRP A 131 12.18 16.40 5.38
N ILE A 132 12.39 17.02 4.23
CA ILE A 132 12.26 18.45 4.03
C ILE A 132 11.04 18.69 3.13
N CYS A 133 10.15 19.59 3.56
CA CYS A 133 9.10 20.12 2.69
C CYS A 133 9.56 21.44 2.09
N GLU A 134 9.91 21.43 0.82
CA GLU A 134 10.38 22.60 0.05
C GLU A 134 9.24 23.55 -0.35
N LEU A 135 7.99 23.08 -0.29
CA LEU A 135 6.80 23.88 -0.60
C LEU A 135 6.42 24.87 0.53
N CYS A 136 6.99 24.69 1.72
CA CYS A 136 6.74 25.55 2.87
C CYS A 136 7.81 26.65 2.99
N GLN A 137 7.39 27.87 3.34
CA GLN A 137 8.28 28.94 3.79
C GLN A 137 7.91 29.39 5.21
N PRO A 138 8.83 29.28 6.20
CA PRO A 138 10.15 28.66 6.09
C PRO A 138 10.06 27.14 5.91
N THR A 139 11.11 26.55 5.32
CA THR A 139 11.18 25.12 5.02
C THR A 139 10.95 24.26 6.26
N VAL A 140 9.98 23.35 6.18
CA VAL A 140 9.62 22.48 7.31
C VAL A 140 10.46 21.20 7.27
N LYS A 141 11.13 20.88 8.39
CA LYS A 141 11.90 19.64 8.56
C LYS A 141 11.14 18.64 9.44
N LEU A 142 11.07 17.39 9.01
CA LEU A 142 10.26 16.34 9.63
C LEU A 142 11.09 15.10 9.93
N ALA A 143 10.67 14.40 10.99
CA ALA A 143 11.45 13.30 11.56
C ALA A 143 11.40 11.99 10.74
N THR A 144 10.40 11.80 9.88
CA THR A 144 10.18 10.57 9.12
C THR A 144 9.40 10.85 7.82
N ALA A 145 9.53 9.96 6.83
CA ALA A 145 8.76 10.00 5.58
C ALA A 145 7.24 10.05 5.82
N ALA A 146 6.75 9.26 6.78
CA ALA A 146 5.35 9.23 7.15
C ALA A 146 4.85 10.57 7.70
N ASN A 147 5.70 11.31 8.43
CA ASN A 147 5.36 12.65 8.89
C ASN A 147 5.35 13.66 7.74
N LEU A 148 6.29 13.56 6.79
CA LEU A 148 6.28 14.38 5.57
C LEU A 148 5.03 14.13 4.73
N ARG A 149 4.65 12.87 4.51
CA ARG A 149 3.40 12.53 3.82
C ARG A 149 2.18 13.14 4.50
N LYS A 150 2.05 12.98 5.83
CA LYS A 150 0.93 13.56 6.59
C LYS A 150 0.90 15.09 6.52
N HIS A 151 2.07 15.73 6.53
CA HIS A 151 2.20 17.16 6.35
C HIS A 151 1.76 17.58 4.93
N MET A 152 2.27 16.94 3.89
CA MET A 152 1.89 17.22 2.50
C MET A 152 0.38 17.04 2.30
N GLN A 153 -0.24 16.01 2.87
CA GLN A 153 -1.69 15.83 2.79
C GLN A 153 -2.50 16.90 3.53
N ALA A 154 -2.00 17.37 4.68
CA ALA A 154 -2.71 18.33 5.49
C ALA A 154 -2.56 19.78 4.99
N PHE A 155 -1.42 20.12 4.37
CA PHE A 155 -1.07 21.51 4.02
C PHE A 155 -0.84 21.73 2.52
N HIS A 156 -0.66 20.67 1.74
CA HIS A 156 -0.39 20.71 0.30
C HIS A 156 -1.23 19.68 -0.47
N GLY A 157 -2.44 19.38 -0.01
CA GLY A 157 -3.29 18.32 -0.56
C GLY A 157 -3.61 18.49 -2.06
N ASP A 158 -3.57 19.72 -2.55
CA ASP A 158 -3.78 20.06 -3.97
C ASP A 158 -2.56 19.77 -4.85
N ASN A 159 -1.38 19.54 -4.24
CA ASN A 159 -0.18 19.15 -4.97
C ASN A 159 -0.24 17.64 -5.27
N PRO A 160 -0.05 17.18 -6.52
CA PRO A 160 -0.03 15.76 -6.86
C PRO A 160 0.94 14.94 -6.00
N LYS A 161 2.06 15.55 -5.58
CA LYS A 161 3.07 14.93 -4.71
C LYS A 161 2.56 14.66 -3.29
N ALA A 162 1.43 15.21 -2.85
CA ALA A 162 0.82 14.92 -1.55
C ALA A 162 0.17 13.53 -1.47
N LEU A 163 -0.10 12.91 -2.61
CA LEU A 163 -0.59 11.53 -2.71
C LEU A 163 0.54 10.49 -2.69
N THR A 164 1.81 10.93 -2.74
CA THR A 164 2.99 10.06 -2.72
C THR A 164 2.97 9.12 -1.51
N LYS A 165 3.26 7.83 -1.77
CA LYS A 165 3.32 6.82 -0.72
C LYS A 165 4.63 6.94 0.09
N SER A 166 4.62 6.49 1.34
CA SER A 166 5.72 6.81 2.26
C SER A 166 7.04 6.12 1.91
N LYS A 167 7.02 4.93 1.31
CA LYS A 167 8.21 4.19 0.90
C LYS A 167 8.71 4.62 -0.47
N GLU A 168 7.82 5.06 -1.36
CA GLU A 168 8.18 5.75 -2.61
C GLU A 168 9.06 6.97 -2.32
N LEU A 169 8.67 7.78 -1.33
CA LEU A 169 9.44 8.96 -0.91
C LEU A 169 10.82 8.59 -0.32
N GLU A 170 10.96 7.40 0.27
CA GLU A 170 12.26 6.86 0.73
C GLU A 170 13.16 6.46 -0.41
N VAL A 171 12.62 5.86 -1.47
CA VAL A 171 13.37 5.57 -2.68
C VAL A 171 13.78 6.88 -3.37
N HIS A 172 12.88 7.84 -3.50
CA HIS A 172 13.22 9.17 -4.05
C HIS A 172 14.43 9.78 -3.34
N GLN A 173 14.39 9.87 -2.01
CA GLN A 173 15.52 10.41 -1.24
C GLN A 173 16.80 9.59 -1.36
N LEU A 174 16.69 8.26 -1.46
CA LEU A 174 17.83 7.39 -1.69
C LEU A 174 18.51 7.73 -3.02
N LEU A 175 17.74 7.79 -4.10
CA LEU A 175 18.25 8.10 -5.45
C LEU A 175 18.88 9.49 -5.52
N SER A 176 18.21 10.50 -4.95
CA SER A 176 18.75 11.87 -4.91
C SER A 176 20.09 11.94 -4.17
N LYS A 177 20.25 11.18 -3.07
CA LYS A 177 21.51 11.13 -2.32
C LYS A 177 22.61 10.36 -3.03
N SER A 178 22.23 9.36 -3.82
CA SER A 178 23.15 8.56 -4.63
C SER A 178 23.62 9.28 -5.90
N GLY A 179 23.08 10.47 -6.19
CA GLY A 179 23.46 11.26 -7.36
C GLY A 179 22.91 10.73 -8.68
N ILE A 180 21.95 9.79 -8.63
CA ILE A 180 21.27 9.30 -9.83
C ILE A 180 20.33 10.42 -10.31
N GLN A 181 20.46 10.79 -11.58
CA GLN A 181 19.56 11.72 -12.26
C GLN A 181 18.26 10.99 -12.63
N PHE A 182 17.10 11.53 -12.24
CA PHE A 182 15.81 10.93 -12.58
C PHE A 182 14.70 11.97 -12.61
N ASP A 183 13.71 11.71 -13.46
CA ASP A 183 12.44 12.44 -13.45
C ASP A 183 11.47 11.79 -12.47
N TYR A 184 10.93 12.59 -11.56
CA TYR A 184 10.04 12.09 -10.51
C TYR A 184 8.56 12.18 -10.91
N GLN A 185 7.82 11.07 -10.75
CA GLN A 185 6.38 10.97 -11.06
C GLN A 185 6.05 11.41 -12.50
N HIS A 186 6.84 10.93 -13.46
CA HIS A 186 6.60 11.16 -14.88
C HIS A 186 5.35 10.38 -15.33
N HIS A 187 4.35 11.08 -15.84
CA HIS A 187 3.12 10.46 -16.34
C HIS A 187 3.34 9.89 -17.74
N LEU A 188 3.15 8.58 -17.89
CA LEU A 188 3.25 7.89 -19.17
C LEU A 188 1.84 7.77 -19.79
N PRO A 189 1.54 8.44 -20.92
CA PRO A 189 0.25 8.28 -21.59
C PRO A 189 0.17 6.93 -22.33
N PHE A 190 -0.63 6.01 -21.83
CA PHE A 190 -0.79 4.68 -22.45
C PHE A 190 -1.83 4.62 -23.59
N ARG A 191 -2.67 5.66 -23.80
CA ARG A 191 -3.79 5.65 -24.76
C ARG A 191 -3.44 5.98 -26.22
N GLY A 192 -2.17 6.03 -26.54
CA GLY A 192 -1.67 6.12 -27.89
C GLY A 192 -0.19 5.89 -27.76
N CYS A 193 0.29 4.73 -28.17
CA CYS A 193 1.70 4.40 -28.24
C CYS A 193 2.39 5.24 -29.33
N GLY A 194 2.37 6.56 -29.15
CA GLY A 194 3.37 7.48 -29.65
C GLY A 194 4.35 7.72 -28.51
N LEU A 195 5.05 6.68 -28.08
CA LEU A 195 6.27 6.84 -27.28
C LEU A 195 7.39 7.23 -28.24
N GLU A 196 7.29 8.43 -28.83
CA GLU A 196 8.37 9.05 -29.61
C GLU A 196 9.57 9.45 -28.73
N SER A 197 9.58 9.07 -27.45
CA SER A 197 10.66 9.40 -26.54
C SER A 197 11.79 8.37 -26.58
N GLU A 198 13.00 8.94 -26.57
CA GLU A 198 14.30 8.31 -26.39
C GLU A 198 14.28 7.20 -25.31
N THR A 199 15.20 6.24 -25.44
CA THR A 199 15.40 5.08 -24.56
C THR A 199 15.03 5.40 -23.11
N SER A 200 13.97 4.77 -22.58
CA SER A 200 13.45 5.11 -21.25
C SER A 200 13.68 3.96 -20.27
N ARG A 201 14.48 4.22 -19.24
CA ARG A 201 14.61 3.35 -18.07
C ARG A 201 13.60 3.82 -17.03
N ILE A 202 12.68 2.94 -16.64
CA ILE A 202 11.57 3.26 -15.74
C ILE A 202 11.77 2.49 -14.44
N LEU A 203 11.75 3.20 -13.31
CA LEU A 203 11.68 2.60 -11.99
C LEU A 203 10.25 2.79 -11.44
N GLU A 204 9.55 1.68 -11.24
CA GLU A 204 8.25 1.65 -10.60
C GLU A 204 8.40 1.19 -9.15
N VAL A 205 8.00 2.04 -8.19
CA VAL A 205 7.96 1.67 -6.77
C VAL A 205 6.54 1.23 -6.40
N ASP A 206 6.33 -0.09 -6.39
CA ASP A 206 5.01 -0.68 -6.10
C ASP A 206 4.80 -0.92 -4.60
N GLU A 207 4.59 0.17 -3.86
CA GLU A 207 4.19 0.06 -2.46
C GLU A 207 2.76 -0.47 -2.34
N ASN A 208 2.59 -1.54 -1.56
CA ASN A 208 1.39 -2.38 -1.38
C ASN A 208 1.05 -3.35 -2.53
N GLN A 209 2.01 -3.71 -3.39
CA GLN A 209 1.92 -4.85 -4.33
C GLN A 209 0.55 -5.06 -5.01
N HIS A 210 -0.01 -4.04 -5.67
CA HIS A 210 -1.32 -4.19 -6.34
C HIS A 210 -2.47 -4.75 -5.47
N SER A 211 -2.39 -4.65 -4.13
CA SER A 211 -3.35 -5.25 -3.16
C SER A 211 -4.82 -4.84 -3.31
N HIS A 212 -5.14 -3.93 -4.23
CA HIS A 212 -6.47 -3.40 -4.49
C HIS A 212 -6.89 -3.49 -5.96
N GLN A 213 -6.06 -3.99 -6.87
CA GLN A 213 -6.33 -4.00 -8.31
C GLN A 213 -5.94 -5.33 -8.95
N ASP A 214 -6.66 -5.69 -10.01
CA ASP A 214 -6.40 -6.88 -10.79
C ASP A 214 -5.11 -6.72 -11.62
N PRO A 215 -4.19 -7.71 -11.63
CA PRO A 215 -2.94 -7.65 -12.39
C PRO A 215 -3.12 -7.49 -13.92
N SER A 216 -4.31 -7.79 -14.46
CA SER A 216 -4.60 -7.71 -15.90
C SER A 216 -4.33 -6.32 -16.50
N CYS A 217 -4.50 -5.24 -15.73
CA CYS A 217 -4.18 -3.89 -16.16
C CYS A 217 -2.68 -3.67 -16.37
N ASP A 218 -1.82 -4.33 -15.57
CA ASP A 218 -0.38 -4.28 -15.76
C ASP A 218 0.03 -5.08 -16.98
N VAL A 219 -0.54 -6.28 -17.16
CA VAL A 219 -0.30 -7.13 -18.33
C VAL A 219 -0.64 -6.40 -19.63
N ARG A 220 -1.76 -5.68 -19.65
CA ARG A 220 -2.14 -4.86 -20.81
C ARG A 220 -1.16 -3.72 -21.07
N ARG A 221 -0.70 -3.04 -20.01
CA ARG A 221 0.28 -1.95 -20.13
C ARG A 221 1.59 -2.43 -20.72
N ASP A 222 2.05 -3.60 -20.28
CA ASP A 222 3.26 -4.23 -20.79
C ASP A 222 3.11 -4.64 -22.25
N PHE A 223 1.95 -5.18 -22.64
CA PHE A 223 1.63 -5.44 -24.05
C PHE A 223 1.74 -4.17 -24.90
N ASP A 224 1.11 -3.07 -24.48
CA ASP A 224 1.13 -1.81 -25.22
C ASP A 224 2.58 -1.25 -25.33
N MET A 225 3.41 -1.41 -24.29
CA MET A 225 4.83 -1.03 -24.32
C MET A 225 5.67 -1.90 -25.26
N VAL A 226 5.49 -3.22 -25.21
CA VAL A 226 6.22 -4.16 -26.10
C VAL A 226 5.84 -3.91 -27.55
N ALA A 227 4.55 -3.74 -27.84
CA ALA A 227 4.07 -3.40 -29.17
C ALA A 227 4.68 -2.08 -29.67
N SER A 228 4.79 -1.06 -28.81
CA SER A 228 5.45 0.21 -29.17
C SER A 228 6.91 0.02 -29.55
N VAL A 229 7.68 -0.75 -28.76
CA VAL A 229 9.10 -1.06 -29.06
C VAL A 229 9.22 -1.83 -30.38
N ALA A 230 8.32 -2.79 -30.62
CA ALA A 230 8.30 -3.57 -31.86
C ALA A 230 7.99 -2.71 -33.11
N LEU A 231 7.12 -1.69 -32.96
CA LEU A 231 6.76 -0.74 -34.02
C LEU A 231 7.82 0.36 -34.25
N GLY A 232 9.02 0.21 -33.70
CA GLY A 232 10.15 1.12 -33.95
C GLY A 232 10.39 2.18 -32.89
N SER A 233 9.65 2.15 -31.76
CA SER A 233 10.00 3.00 -30.60
C SER A 233 11.31 2.52 -29.94
N GLN A 234 12.04 3.43 -29.29
CA GLN A 234 13.27 3.07 -28.58
C GLN A 234 13.02 2.15 -27.37
N HIS A 235 14.09 1.52 -26.90
CA HIS A 235 14.08 0.46 -25.90
C HIS A 235 13.51 0.94 -24.57
N LYS A 236 12.77 0.06 -23.90
CA LYS A 236 12.17 0.36 -22.61
C LYS A 236 12.57 -0.73 -21.61
N LEU A 237 13.21 -0.31 -20.52
CA LEU A 237 13.59 -1.19 -19.42
C LEU A 237 12.80 -0.78 -18.18
N VAL A 238 12.05 -1.71 -17.60
CA VAL A 238 11.19 -1.44 -16.43
C VAL A 238 11.68 -2.24 -15.23
N VAL A 239 12.12 -1.53 -14.19
CA VAL A 239 12.45 -2.10 -12.89
C VAL A 239 11.26 -1.92 -11.96
N ARG A 240 10.63 -3.02 -11.54
CA ARG A 240 9.62 -3.01 -10.49
C ARG A 240 10.27 -3.31 -9.15
N TYR A 241 10.22 -2.33 -8.25
CA TYR A 241 10.76 -2.46 -6.91
C TYR A 241 9.62 -2.52 -5.88
N ASN A 242 9.49 -3.66 -5.19
CA ASN A 242 8.56 -3.80 -4.09
C ASN A 242 9.24 -3.48 -2.75
N PRO A 243 8.81 -2.43 -2.03
CA PRO A 243 9.39 -2.09 -0.74
C PRO A 243 8.67 -2.76 0.46
N ASP A 244 7.69 -3.64 0.22
CA ASP A 244 6.92 -4.36 1.23
C ASP A 244 7.51 -5.72 1.60
N ALA A 245 6.85 -6.39 2.54
CA ALA A 245 7.08 -7.81 2.77
C ALA A 245 6.53 -8.58 1.56
N PHE A 246 7.21 -9.66 1.19
CA PHE A 246 6.83 -10.52 0.07
C PHE A 246 6.86 -11.97 0.52
N LYS A 247 6.45 -12.91 -0.34
CA LYS A 247 6.45 -14.34 -0.03
C LYS A 247 7.48 -15.10 -0.85
N VAL A 248 8.10 -16.13 -0.27
CA VAL A 248 8.89 -17.10 -1.02
C VAL A 248 8.39 -18.48 -0.63
N ALA A 249 7.92 -19.25 -1.60
CA ALA A 249 7.23 -20.53 -1.34
C ALA A 249 6.12 -20.39 -0.27
N GLY A 250 5.32 -19.32 -0.39
CA GLY A 250 4.24 -18.98 0.55
C GLY A 250 4.68 -18.43 1.91
N ARG A 251 5.98 -18.44 2.23
CA ARG A 251 6.51 -17.92 3.51
C ARG A 251 6.80 -16.44 3.42
N THR A 252 6.28 -15.65 4.35
CA THR A 252 6.53 -14.20 4.39
C THR A 252 7.99 -13.90 4.70
N VAL A 253 8.67 -13.27 3.75
CA VAL A 253 10.03 -12.75 3.87
C VAL A 253 9.98 -11.23 4.08
N ARG A 254 10.85 -10.75 4.96
CA ARG A 254 11.03 -9.32 5.23
C ARG A 254 12.49 -8.97 5.13
N THR A 255 12.85 -8.24 4.09
CA THR A 255 14.20 -7.74 3.93
C THR A 255 14.27 -6.32 4.54
N PRO A 256 15.26 -6.00 5.39
CA PRO A 256 15.42 -4.65 5.93
C PRO A 256 15.88 -3.66 4.86
N LYS A 257 15.62 -2.38 5.07
CA LYS A 257 16.02 -1.30 4.13
C LYS A 257 17.52 -1.24 3.91
N THR A 258 18.30 -1.52 4.97
CA THR A 258 19.76 -1.56 4.94
C THR A 258 20.31 -2.59 3.96
N GLU A 259 19.54 -3.60 3.61
CA GLU A 259 19.93 -4.62 2.63
C GLU A 259 19.28 -4.39 1.26
N ARG A 260 18.01 -3.94 1.22
CA ARG A 260 17.32 -3.69 -0.05
C ARG A 260 17.84 -2.50 -0.83
N HIS A 261 18.13 -1.39 -0.14
CA HIS A 261 18.55 -0.16 -0.80
C HIS A 261 19.89 -0.32 -1.53
N PRO A 262 20.92 -0.95 -0.93
CA PRO A 262 22.15 -1.27 -1.67
C PRO A 262 21.91 -2.16 -2.89
N LYS A 263 21.07 -3.20 -2.78
CA LYS A 263 20.74 -4.08 -3.92
C LYS A 263 20.04 -3.33 -5.06
N LEU A 264 19.10 -2.45 -4.75
CA LEU A 264 18.44 -1.59 -5.74
C LEU A 264 19.45 -0.66 -6.42
N LEU A 265 20.31 0.01 -5.65
CA LEU A 265 21.33 0.91 -6.21
C LEU A 265 22.34 0.16 -7.08
N GLN A 266 22.78 -1.02 -6.65
CA GLN A 266 23.69 -1.86 -7.43
C GLN A 266 23.08 -2.22 -8.78
N LEU A 267 21.82 -2.65 -8.80
CA LEU A 267 21.08 -2.96 -10.02
C LEU A 267 20.94 -1.72 -10.92
N LEU A 268 20.51 -0.59 -10.36
CA LEU A 268 20.35 0.63 -11.16
C LEU A 268 21.68 1.11 -11.76
N HIS A 269 22.77 1.03 -10.99
CA HIS A 269 24.09 1.38 -11.52
C HIS A 269 24.53 0.43 -12.63
N SER A 270 24.34 -0.89 -12.51
CA SER A 270 24.69 -1.83 -13.59
C SER A 270 23.89 -1.51 -14.85
N LEU A 271 22.58 -1.31 -14.70
CA LEU A 271 21.69 -0.97 -15.81
C LEU A 271 22.02 0.36 -16.47
N ILE A 272 22.55 1.34 -15.73
CA ILE A 272 22.99 2.63 -16.28
C ILE A 272 24.25 2.46 -17.14
N GLN A 273 25.16 1.56 -16.75
CA GLN A 273 26.41 1.28 -17.45
C GLN A 273 26.23 0.37 -18.67
N GLU A 274 25.20 -0.48 -18.68
CA GLU A 274 24.89 -1.36 -19.80
C GLU A 274 24.30 -0.58 -20.99
N GLU A 275 24.82 -0.83 -22.19
CA GLU A 275 24.21 -0.34 -23.43
C GLU A 275 22.96 -1.17 -23.75
N PRO A 276 21.80 -0.54 -23.99
CA PRO A 276 20.58 -1.28 -24.30
C PRO A 276 20.73 -2.00 -25.65
N GLN A 277 20.61 -3.34 -25.66
CA GLN A 277 20.36 -4.11 -26.89
C GLN A 277 18.86 -4.12 -27.21
N LYS A 278 18.49 -4.10 -28.50
CA LYS A 278 17.10 -3.87 -29.03
C LYS A 278 16.11 -4.84 -28.41
N SER A 279 15.50 -4.46 -27.29
CA SER A 279 14.57 -5.30 -26.53
C SER A 279 13.81 -4.51 -25.45
N PHE A 280 12.62 -5.00 -25.11
CA PHE A 280 11.92 -4.66 -23.87
C PHE A 280 12.37 -5.63 -22.76
N GLN A 281 12.68 -5.11 -21.57
CA GLN A 281 13.04 -5.94 -20.43
C GLN A 281 12.31 -5.49 -19.17
N ARG A 282 11.82 -6.46 -18.39
CA ARG A 282 11.17 -6.24 -17.11
C ARG A 282 11.88 -6.98 -16.00
N LEU A 283 12.26 -6.27 -14.94
CA LEU A 283 12.99 -6.80 -13.80
C LEU A 283 12.18 -6.63 -12.53
N PHE A 284 12.07 -7.69 -11.74
CA PHE A 284 11.33 -7.70 -10.48
C PHE A 284 12.29 -7.81 -9.30
N LEU A 285 12.17 -6.89 -8.34
CA LEU A 285 12.97 -6.92 -7.13
C LEU A 285 12.07 -7.04 -5.89
N PHE A 286 12.31 -8.09 -5.09
CA PHE A 286 11.58 -8.41 -3.85
C PHE A 286 10.08 -8.70 -4.03
N TYR A 287 9.72 -9.49 -5.04
CA TYR A 287 8.34 -9.94 -5.27
C TYR A 287 8.10 -11.36 -4.78
N ASP A 288 6.81 -11.70 -4.64
CA ASP A 288 6.38 -13.03 -4.24
C ASP A 288 6.91 -14.07 -5.22
N ARG A 289 7.47 -15.20 -4.75
CA ARG A 289 7.98 -16.31 -5.55
C ARG A 289 7.26 -17.60 -5.19
N ALA A 290 6.92 -18.42 -6.18
CA ALA A 290 6.23 -19.68 -5.94
C ALA A 290 7.13 -20.77 -5.35
N ALA A 291 8.41 -20.78 -5.70
CA ALA A 291 9.41 -21.72 -5.18
C ALA A 291 10.64 -20.99 -4.59
N GLU A 292 11.40 -21.66 -3.72
CA GLU A 292 12.59 -21.09 -3.07
C GLU A 292 13.78 -20.94 -4.04
N ASP A 293 13.87 -21.85 -5.00
CA ASP A 293 14.87 -21.91 -6.07
C ASP A 293 14.45 -21.14 -7.33
N SER A 294 13.22 -20.64 -7.38
CA SER A 294 12.77 -19.81 -8.51
C SER A 294 13.42 -18.44 -8.48
N GLU A 295 13.95 -18.02 -9.63
CA GLU A 295 14.37 -16.63 -9.87
C GLU A 295 13.18 -15.75 -10.30
N LEU A 296 12.07 -16.37 -10.73
CA LEU A 296 10.86 -15.70 -11.21
C LEU A 296 9.86 -15.44 -10.07
N PRO A 297 9.18 -14.28 -10.08
CA PRO A 297 8.10 -14.02 -9.15
C PRO A 297 6.79 -14.69 -9.60
N ALA A 298 5.89 -14.99 -8.66
CA ALA A 298 4.56 -15.57 -8.87
C ALA A 298 3.69 -14.72 -9.83
N VAL A 299 3.82 -13.39 -9.79
CA VAL A 299 3.13 -12.49 -10.75
C VAL A 299 3.65 -12.64 -12.18
N ALA A 300 4.80 -13.27 -12.38
CA ALA A 300 5.39 -13.55 -13.68
C ALA A 300 5.20 -15.00 -14.14
N GLU A 301 4.65 -15.93 -13.34
CA GLU A 301 4.40 -17.30 -13.80
C GLU A 301 3.43 -17.34 -14.98
N ASP A 302 2.42 -16.46 -14.97
CA ASP A 302 1.51 -16.29 -16.10
C ASP A 302 2.15 -15.48 -17.25
N TRP A 303 3.23 -14.73 -16.96
CA TRP A 303 4.01 -14.02 -17.98
C TRP A 303 4.73 -15.00 -18.90
N ASP A 304 5.04 -16.21 -18.46
CA ASP A 304 5.67 -17.24 -19.31
C ASP A 304 4.72 -17.76 -20.40
N VAL A 305 3.41 -17.64 -20.21
CA VAL A 305 2.42 -17.95 -21.26
C VAL A 305 2.25 -16.75 -22.18
N VAL A 306 2.22 -15.55 -21.61
CA VAL A 306 1.93 -14.32 -22.33
C VAL A 306 3.13 -13.84 -23.15
N ALA A 307 4.35 -13.92 -22.62
CA ALA A 307 5.56 -13.38 -23.24
C ALA A 307 5.98 -14.08 -24.54
N PRO A 308 5.93 -15.43 -24.67
CA PRO A 308 6.21 -16.09 -25.94
C PRO A 308 5.18 -15.77 -27.01
N ILE A 309 3.89 -15.68 -26.65
CA ILE A 309 2.82 -15.29 -27.57
C ILE A 309 3.05 -13.85 -28.06
N ILE A 310 3.41 -12.94 -27.14
CA ILE A 310 3.81 -11.57 -27.49
C ILE A 310 5.03 -11.61 -28.43
N ASN A 311 6.02 -12.46 -28.15
CA ASN A 311 7.24 -12.58 -28.96
C ASN A 311 6.98 -13.17 -30.36
N GLU A 312 6.08 -14.14 -30.50
CA GLU A 312 5.66 -14.70 -31.79
C GLU A 312 4.87 -13.69 -32.62
N ILE A 313 3.96 -12.94 -31.99
CA ILE A 313 3.26 -11.81 -32.63
C ILE A 313 4.29 -10.77 -33.09
N ASN A 314 5.31 -10.48 -32.27
CA ASN A 314 6.39 -9.57 -32.64
C ASN A 314 7.17 -10.07 -33.86
N ILE A 315 7.59 -11.35 -33.89
CA ILE A 315 8.29 -11.95 -35.04
C ILE A 315 7.44 -11.85 -36.31
N ALA A 316 6.13 -12.11 -36.20
CA ALA A 316 5.20 -12.01 -37.31
C ALA A 316 5.04 -10.57 -37.82
N LEU A 317 5.01 -9.57 -36.92
CA LEU A 317 4.95 -8.15 -37.30
C LEU A 317 6.26 -7.67 -37.93
N THR A 318 7.43 -8.11 -37.43
CA THR A 318 8.75 -7.71 -37.99
C THR A 318 9.04 -8.33 -39.35
N ASN A 319 8.52 -9.54 -39.64
CA ASN A 319 8.75 -10.22 -40.91
C ASN A 319 7.86 -9.69 -42.05
N TYR A 320 6.81 -8.92 -41.73
CA TYR A 320 5.91 -8.33 -42.73
C TYR A 320 6.47 -7.05 -43.38
N ASP A 321 7.56 -6.49 -42.86
CA ASP A 321 8.11 -5.20 -43.28
C ASP A 321 9.22 -5.31 -44.36
N THR A 322 9.23 -6.40 -45.14
CA THR A 322 10.22 -6.61 -46.22
C THR A 322 9.64 -6.74 -47.64
N SER A 323 8.37 -6.42 -47.84
CA SER A 323 7.85 -6.14 -49.19
C SER A 323 7.36 -4.70 -49.27
N ALA A 324 8.07 -3.92 -50.08
CA ALA A 324 7.73 -2.54 -50.44
C ALA A 324 6.24 -2.36 -50.77
N GLU A 325 5.72 -1.18 -50.43
CA GLU A 325 4.36 -0.66 -50.67
C GLU A 325 3.31 -0.89 -49.55
N VAL A 326 3.43 -0.19 -48.42
CA VAL A 326 2.24 0.10 -47.59
C VAL A 326 2.30 1.50 -46.96
N ASP A 327 2.45 2.54 -47.78
CA ASP A 327 1.94 3.86 -47.40
C ASP A 327 0.41 3.88 -47.63
N ALA A 328 -0.32 4.35 -46.61
CA ALA A 328 -1.73 4.79 -46.64
C ALA A 328 -2.88 3.88 -46.14
N LYS A 329 -2.67 2.68 -45.55
CA LYS A 329 -3.83 1.86 -45.08
C LYS A 329 -3.69 1.10 -43.75
N ILE A 330 -3.01 1.69 -42.76
CA ILE A 330 -3.10 1.21 -41.37
C ILE A 330 -4.40 1.74 -40.74
N SER A 331 -5.57 1.29 -41.25
CA SER A 331 -6.88 1.63 -40.68
C SER A 331 -7.52 0.39 -40.05
N GLY A 332 -7.65 0.40 -38.72
CA GLY A 332 -8.65 -0.33 -37.92
C GLY A 332 -8.75 -1.86 -38.00
N SER A 333 -8.09 -2.51 -38.95
CA SER A 333 -8.37 -3.89 -39.36
C SER A 333 -7.34 -4.87 -38.78
N TYR A 334 -6.08 -4.45 -38.65
CA TYR A 334 -5.03 -5.26 -38.03
C TYR A 334 -5.18 -5.39 -36.52
N LEU A 335 -5.71 -4.36 -35.84
CA LEU A 335 -6.10 -4.47 -34.43
C LEU A 335 -7.21 -5.51 -34.23
N ARG A 336 -8.10 -5.69 -35.22
CA ARG A 336 -9.17 -6.69 -35.17
C ARG A 336 -8.65 -8.10 -35.39
N ILE A 337 -7.66 -8.31 -36.26
CA ILE A 337 -7.04 -9.64 -36.47
C ILE A 337 -6.20 -10.05 -35.26
N ALA A 338 -5.41 -9.11 -34.69
CA ALA A 338 -4.66 -9.34 -33.47
C ALA A 338 -5.57 -9.62 -32.26
N CYS A 339 -6.64 -8.85 -32.06
CA CYS A 339 -7.64 -9.11 -31.02
C CYS A 339 -8.41 -10.43 -31.23
N SER A 340 -8.66 -10.84 -32.48
CA SER A 340 -9.39 -12.08 -32.78
C SER A 340 -8.55 -13.34 -32.52
N LEU A 341 -7.24 -13.28 -32.75
CA LEU A 341 -6.31 -14.36 -32.39
C LEU A 341 -6.13 -14.44 -30.86
N ILE A 342 -6.09 -13.30 -30.17
CA ILE A 342 -6.07 -13.22 -28.70
C ILE A 342 -7.34 -13.81 -28.06
N ALA A 343 -8.51 -13.66 -28.70
CA ALA A 343 -9.76 -14.24 -28.21
C ALA A 343 -9.83 -15.77 -28.31
N CYS A 344 -9.10 -16.39 -29.26
CA CYS A 344 -9.10 -17.84 -29.44
C CYS A 344 -8.22 -18.57 -28.41
N ALA A 345 -7.12 -17.95 -27.97
CA ALA A 345 -6.18 -18.54 -27.01
C ALA A 345 -6.64 -18.45 -25.54
N LEU A 346 -7.56 -17.53 -25.22
CA LEU A 346 -8.08 -17.31 -23.85
C LEU A 346 -9.25 -18.24 -23.46
N TRP A 347 -9.58 -19.25 -24.27
CA TRP A 347 -10.86 -19.96 -24.15
C TRP A 347 -10.87 -21.24 -23.30
N HIS A 348 -9.72 -21.69 -22.79
CA HIS A 348 -9.67 -22.86 -21.89
C HIS A 348 -9.33 -22.50 -20.45
N GLY A 349 -10.35 -22.07 -19.70
CA GLY A 349 -10.45 -22.39 -18.27
C GLY A 349 -10.14 -21.28 -17.25
N THR A 350 -11.21 -20.60 -16.84
CA THR A 350 -11.41 -19.87 -15.57
C THR A 350 -10.77 -18.49 -15.38
N SER A 351 -11.66 -17.49 -15.52
CA SER A 351 -11.75 -16.26 -14.71
C SER A 351 -11.01 -15.01 -15.18
N VAL A 352 -11.38 -14.41 -16.32
CA VAL A 352 -11.62 -12.94 -16.41
C VAL A 352 -12.70 -12.66 -17.47
N LYS A 353 -13.95 -12.46 -17.01
CA LYS A 353 -14.93 -11.65 -17.74
C LYS A 353 -14.46 -10.19 -17.60
N ILE A 354 -14.15 -9.52 -18.70
CA ILE A 354 -14.23 -8.06 -18.99
C ILE A 354 -13.19 -7.73 -20.08
N CYS A 355 -13.50 -8.04 -21.34
CA CYS A 355 -12.93 -7.31 -22.48
C CYS A 355 -14.00 -7.08 -23.57
N MET A 356 -15.28 -7.19 -23.20
CA MET A 356 -16.39 -7.29 -24.14
C MET A 356 -17.23 -6.00 -24.21
N GLN A 357 -16.61 -4.82 -24.07
CA GLN A 357 -17.40 -3.57 -24.09
C GLN A 357 -16.72 -2.32 -24.65
N LEU A 358 -15.69 -2.43 -25.50
CA LEU A 358 -15.01 -1.24 -26.06
C LEU A 358 -14.76 -1.26 -27.58
N TRP A 359 -15.53 -2.03 -28.36
CA TRP A 359 -15.62 -1.82 -29.81
C TRP A 359 -17.08 -1.71 -30.24
N HIS A 360 -17.70 -0.58 -29.88
CA HIS A 360 -18.79 0.02 -30.64
C HIS A 360 -18.65 1.54 -30.60
#